data_AF-A0A517TQJ4-F1
#
_entry.id   AF-A0A517TQJ4-F1
#
_cell.length_a   1.000
_cell.length_b   1.000
_cell.length_c   1.000
_cell.angle_alpha   90.00
_cell.angle_beta   90.00
_cell.angle_gamma   90.00
#
_symmetry.space_group_name_H-M   'P 1'
#
loop_
_entity.id
_entity.type
_entity.pdbx_description
1 polymer ?
#
loop_
_entity_poly.entity_id
_entity_poly.type
_entity_poly.pdbx_seq_one_letter_code
_entity_poly.pdbx_strand_id
1 'polypeptide(L)'
;MSSFALIRVDSWALLLALSVGVGQAEEADQRVLGLLTGSVVGDALGGPVEFAKAEAAAGVLPGYRARPEERVEAADLRRLAETLPLLAYGAFRPEAEPYGQWSADAPAGTVTDDTRHKMVLIDTLRTSQRLQSSEGLTRRALAEAYLRFADRPEMKSTAGWPALCEDSMREFGFAARWELGERDPAVALPPSRMWGGLGTCCGQMTLPPLAAIYPGEPDRAYLAAYELAWFDNGEAKDLNAAVVAGLAHALDRPVPAAEPAARHAAWREMLAAMKRTDPLRYGEVEFMDRALSRSIDRATALAEEAEGSPGRLYGLIEAACPRDHAWEAKFLLIEAVAFAEFSRGEPLAAIHLALDFGEDCDSAAQLLGSWFGALYGPELFPEPMRRAVEARLGADYRESLAEWVRVLADARRGLTDR
;
A
#
# COMPACT_ATOMS: atom_id res chain seq x y z
N MET A 1 -55.36 -31.23 23.22
CA MET A 1 -53.91 -31.48 23.26
C MET A 1 -53.24 -30.59 22.22
N SER A 2 -52.80 -29.39 22.61
CA SER A 2 -51.83 -28.59 21.83
C SER A 2 -51.07 -27.73 22.83
N SER A 3 -49.84 -28.12 23.10
CA SER A 3 -48.91 -27.41 23.98
C SER A 3 -48.20 -26.34 23.16
N PHE A 4 -48.39 -25.06 23.48
CA PHE A 4 -47.56 -23.97 22.96
C PHE A 4 -46.36 -23.81 23.89
N ALA A 5 -45.20 -24.28 23.43
CA ALA A 5 -43.93 -23.99 24.09
C ALA A 5 -43.54 -22.53 23.79
N LEU A 6 -43.61 -21.66 24.79
CA LEU A 6 -43.00 -20.33 24.75
C LEU A 6 -41.48 -20.51 24.77
N ILE A 7 -40.83 -20.27 23.64
CA ILE A 7 -39.38 -20.09 23.57
C ILE A 7 -39.06 -18.74 24.23
N ARG A 8 -38.62 -18.77 25.48
CA ARG A 8 -37.93 -17.64 26.10
C ARG A 8 -36.55 -17.55 25.44
N VAL A 9 -36.39 -16.62 24.50
CA VAL A 9 -35.07 -16.23 24.01
C VAL A 9 -34.47 -15.34 25.10
N ASP A 10 -33.36 -15.80 25.70
CA ASP A 10 -32.64 -15.04 26.72
C ASP A 10 -32.11 -13.73 26.13
N SER A 11 -32.76 -12.62 26.44
CA SER A 11 -32.46 -11.27 25.95
C SER A 11 -31.02 -10.83 26.29
N TRP A 12 -30.39 -11.46 27.28
CA TRP A 12 -29.00 -11.23 27.65
C TRP A 12 -27.99 -11.79 26.64
N ALA A 13 -28.26 -12.95 26.03
CA ALA A 13 -27.38 -13.53 25.03
C ALA A 13 -27.36 -12.69 23.73
N LEU A 14 -28.51 -12.10 23.39
CA LEU A 14 -28.63 -11.20 22.23
C LEU A 14 -27.88 -9.88 22.46
N LEU A 15 -27.99 -9.29 23.66
CA LEU A 15 -27.27 -8.07 24.02
C LEU A 15 -25.75 -8.26 24.10
N LEU A 16 -25.29 -9.40 24.63
CA LEU A 16 -23.87 -9.78 24.63
C LEU A 16 -23.33 -10.04 23.22
N ALA A 17 -24.08 -10.74 22.37
CA ALA A 17 -23.69 -10.95 20.97
C ALA A 17 -23.63 -9.63 20.18
N LEU A 18 -24.58 -8.71 20.43
CA LEU A 18 -24.57 -7.36 19.84
C LEU A 18 -23.40 -6.52 20.36
N SER A 19 -23.08 -6.55 21.66
CA SER A 19 -21.95 -5.79 22.21
C SER A 19 -20.60 -6.31 21.75
N VAL A 20 -20.45 -7.63 21.59
CA VAL A 20 -19.23 -8.26 21.07
C VAL A 20 -19.08 -7.95 19.58
N GLY A 21 -20.17 -8.03 18.80
CA GLY A 21 -20.15 -7.69 17.38
C GLY A 21 -19.83 -6.22 17.09
N VAL A 22 -20.30 -5.28 17.93
CA VAL A 22 -19.96 -3.85 17.82
C VAL A 22 -18.48 -3.61 18.15
N GLY A 23 -17.96 -4.23 19.22
CA GLY A 23 -16.54 -4.10 19.59
C GLY A 23 -15.57 -4.65 18.55
N GLN A 24 -15.92 -5.78 17.90
CA GLN A 24 -15.10 -6.35 16.82
C GLN A 24 -15.12 -5.52 15.54
N ALA A 25 -16.26 -4.91 15.20
CA ALA A 25 -16.37 -4.03 14.04
C ALA A 25 -15.53 -2.75 14.23
N GLU A 26 -15.56 -2.15 15.43
CA GLU A 26 -14.72 -0.99 15.77
C GLU A 26 -13.22 -1.33 15.72
N GLU A 27 -12.81 -2.51 16.21
CA GLU A 27 -11.42 -2.94 16.14
C GLU A 27 -10.94 -3.18 14.71
N ALA A 28 -11.75 -3.84 13.88
CA ALA A 28 -11.43 -4.05 12.47
C ALA A 28 -11.30 -2.72 11.72
N ASP A 29 -12.18 -1.75 11.98
CA ASP A 29 -12.13 -0.44 11.35
C ASP A 29 -10.90 0.37 11.81
N GLN A 30 -10.45 0.22 13.06
CA GLN A 30 -9.18 0.78 13.52
C GLN A 30 -7.96 0.19 12.79
N ARG A 31 -7.98 -1.11 12.45
CA ARG A 31 -6.89 -1.74 11.67
C ARG A 31 -6.91 -1.29 10.21
N VAL A 32 -8.09 -1.12 9.63
CA VAL A 32 -8.24 -0.50 8.31
C VAL A 32 -7.73 0.94 8.33
N LEU A 33 -8.04 1.72 9.36
CA LEU A 33 -7.48 3.05 9.54
C LEU A 33 -5.94 3.00 9.65
N GLY A 34 -5.40 2.01 10.35
CA GLY A 34 -3.96 1.75 10.43
C GLY A 34 -3.34 1.51 9.06
N LEU A 35 -3.89 0.60 8.26
CA LEU A 35 -3.46 0.33 6.88
C LEU A 35 -3.43 1.62 6.05
N LEU A 36 -4.52 2.37 6.03
CA LEU A 36 -4.63 3.58 5.22
C LEU A 36 -3.71 4.70 5.71
N THR A 37 -3.64 4.90 7.03
CA THR A 37 -2.75 5.89 7.65
C THR A 37 -1.31 5.56 7.34
N GLY A 38 -0.90 4.31 7.50
CA GLY A 38 0.46 3.88 7.25
C GLY A 38 0.84 4.04 5.78
N SER A 39 -0.06 3.71 4.86
CA SER A 39 0.15 3.96 3.44
C SER A 39 0.39 5.44 3.14
N VAL A 40 -0.53 6.32 3.53
CA VAL A 40 -0.45 7.76 3.24
C VAL A 40 0.74 8.42 3.94
N VAL A 41 1.06 7.99 5.18
CA VAL A 41 2.26 8.45 5.89
C VAL A 41 3.52 8.00 5.16
N GLY A 42 3.59 6.73 4.73
CA GLY A 42 4.75 6.21 4.00
C GLY A 42 5.00 6.95 2.69
N ASP A 43 3.95 7.18 1.91
CA ASP A 43 4.00 7.97 0.67
C ASP A 43 4.58 9.37 0.95
N ALA A 44 3.97 10.10 1.90
CA ALA A 44 4.40 11.45 2.24
C ALA A 44 5.81 11.53 2.87
N LEU A 45 6.33 10.43 3.42
CA LEU A 45 7.70 10.33 3.91
C LEU A 45 8.70 10.18 2.77
N GLY A 46 8.40 9.33 1.78
CA GLY A 46 9.28 9.04 0.67
C GLY A 46 9.30 10.10 -0.41
N GLY A 47 8.16 10.73 -0.69
CA GLY A 47 8.02 11.59 -1.86
C GLY A 47 9.04 12.73 -1.95
N PRO A 48 9.40 13.43 -0.84
CA PRO A 48 10.44 14.46 -0.89
C PRO A 48 11.83 13.94 -1.29
N VAL A 49 12.16 12.68 -0.98
CA VAL A 49 13.50 12.10 -1.15
C VAL A 49 13.58 11.00 -2.21
N GLU A 50 12.48 10.73 -2.90
CA GLU A 50 12.42 9.82 -4.05
C GLU A 50 13.45 10.24 -5.12
N PHE A 51 14.30 9.28 -5.53
CA PHE A 51 15.44 9.48 -6.42
C PHE A 51 16.40 10.62 -6.06
N ALA A 52 16.36 11.12 -4.81
CA ALA A 52 17.24 12.19 -4.38
C ALA A 52 18.70 11.70 -4.37
N LYS A 53 19.60 12.58 -4.79
CA LYS A 53 21.04 12.31 -4.71
C LYS A 53 21.46 12.20 -3.24
N ALA A 54 22.36 11.26 -2.95
CA ALA A 54 22.84 11.00 -1.59
C ALA A 54 23.38 12.26 -0.90
N GLU A 55 24.00 13.19 -1.64
CA GLU A 55 24.50 14.45 -1.10
C GLU A 55 23.39 15.40 -0.67
N ALA A 56 22.24 15.40 -1.34
CA ALA A 56 21.09 16.23 -1.00
C ALA A 56 20.40 15.73 0.27
N ALA A 57 20.34 14.41 0.45
CA ALA A 57 19.80 13.76 1.66
C ALA A 57 20.78 13.76 2.86
N ALA A 58 22.04 14.13 2.64
CA ALA A 58 23.08 14.08 3.67
C ALA A 58 22.74 14.97 4.87
N GLY A 59 22.77 14.38 6.07
CA GLY A 59 22.48 15.08 7.33
C GLY A 59 20.99 15.12 7.70
N VAL A 60 20.11 14.66 6.80
CA VAL A 60 18.69 14.42 7.09
C VAL A 60 18.41 12.93 7.21
N LEU A 61 18.99 12.14 6.30
CA LEU A 61 18.95 10.68 6.34
C LEU A 61 20.27 10.10 6.88
N PRO A 62 20.27 8.85 7.39
CA PRO A 62 21.43 8.21 8.00
C PRO A 62 22.67 8.13 7.10
N GLY A 63 22.51 7.97 5.78
CA GLY A 63 23.60 7.81 4.83
C GLY A 63 24.36 6.50 5.00
N TYR A 64 23.68 5.37 5.22
CA TYR A 64 24.35 4.07 5.39
C TYR A 64 25.03 3.57 4.11
N ARG A 65 24.59 4.04 2.94
CA ARG A 65 25.22 3.75 1.64
C ARG A 65 26.70 4.11 1.60
N ALA A 66 27.11 5.17 2.29
CA ALA A 66 28.52 5.59 2.37
C ALA A 66 29.33 4.78 3.41
N ARG A 67 28.68 3.89 4.18
CA ARG A 67 29.24 3.19 5.35
C ARG A 67 28.87 1.69 5.30
N PRO A 68 29.27 0.95 4.25
CA PRO A 68 28.81 -0.43 4.00
C PRO A 68 29.28 -1.47 5.02
N GLU A 69 30.24 -1.14 5.89
CA GLU A 69 30.73 -2.02 6.95
C GLU A 69 30.12 -1.69 8.32
N GLU A 70 29.34 -0.61 8.43
CA GLU A 70 28.73 -0.20 9.68
C GLU A 70 27.62 -1.16 10.07
N ARG A 71 27.75 -1.77 11.25
CA ARG A 71 26.74 -2.64 11.84
C ARG A 71 25.86 -1.84 12.79
N VAL A 72 24.57 -2.12 12.77
CA VAL A 72 23.58 -1.51 13.67
C VAL A 72 23.06 -2.53 14.66
N GLU A 73 22.93 -2.11 15.92
CA GLU A 73 22.36 -2.94 16.97
C GLU A 73 20.89 -2.57 17.22
N ALA A 74 20.18 -3.33 18.05
CA ALA A 74 18.78 -3.07 18.38
C ALA A 74 18.54 -1.65 18.98
N ALA A 75 19.54 -1.06 19.63
CA ALA A 75 19.45 0.33 20.10
C ALA A 75 19.50 1.35 18.96
N ASP A 76 20.27 1.08 17.91
CA ASP A 76 20.36 1.95 16.74
C ASP A 76 19.09 1.88 15.89
N LEU A 77 18.50 0.69 15.73
CA LEU A 77 17.20 0.53 15.05
C LEU A 77 16.09 1.31 15.77
N ARG A 78 16.05 1.26 17.11
CA ARG A 78 15.11 2.08 17.89
C ARG A 78 15.34 3.57 17.70
N ARG A 79 16.60 4.01 17.69
CA ARG A 79 16.95 5.40 17.39
C ARG A 79 16.47 5.79 15.99
N LEU A 80 16.66 4.95 14.97
CA LEU A 80 16.15 5.22 13.61
C LEU A 80 14.63 5.36 13.60
N ALA A 81 13.91 4.50 14.32
CA ALA A 81 12.45 4.60 14.46
C ALA A 81 12.02 5.93 15.11
N GLU A 82 12.72 6.37 16.15
CA GLU A 82 12.44 7.61 16.88
C GLU A 82 12.78 8.88 16.08
N THR A 83 13.77 8.81 15.19
CA THR A 83 14.27 9.95 14.41
C THR A 83 13.79 9.97 12.97
N LEU A 84 12.81 9.14 12.59
CA LEU A 84 12.22 9.13 11.25
C LEU A 84 11.66 10.53 10.92
N PRO A 85 12.16 11.23 9.88
CA PRO A 85 11.74 12.59 9.60
C PRO A 85 10.55 12.65 8.64
N LEU A 86 9.60 13.56 8.89
CA LEU A 86 8.61 13.97 7.89
C LEU A 86 9.06 15.27 7.22
N LEU A 87 9.44 15.17 5.95
CA LEU A 87 10.13 16.22 5.22
C LEU A 87 9.17 17.04 4.34
N ALA A 88 9.52 18.31 4.11
CA ALA A 88 8.89 19.14 3.10
C ALA A 88 9.67 19.04 1.78
N TYR A 89 9.00 19.31 0.66
CA TYR A 89 9.56 19.15 -0.67
C TYR A 89 10.57 20.23 -1.05
N GLY A 90 10.44 21.46 -0.51
CA GLY A 90 11.23 22.62 -0.97
C GLY A 90 12.76 22.45 -0.89
N ALA A 91 13.28 21.60 0.00
CA ALA A 91 14.72 21.37 0.11
C ALA A 91 15.27 20.33 -0.89
N PHE A 92 14.40 19.51 -1.49
CA PHE A 92 14.81 18.33 -2.26
C PHE A 92 14.21 18.33 -3.67
N ARG A 93 12.90 18.58 -3.78
CA ARG A 93 12.10 18.56 -5.00
C ARG A 93 11.12 19.75 -4.99
N PRO A 94 11.59 20.98 -5.23
CA PRO A 94 10.76 22.18 -5.06
C PRO A 94 9.73 22.39 -6.17
N GLU A 95 9.88 21.78 -7.35
CA GLU A 95 8.95 21.96 -8.48
C GLU A 95 7.79 20.98 -8.42
N ALA A 96 6.64 21.30 -9.03
CA ALA A 96 5.55 20.34 -9.11
C ALA A 96 5.84 19.28 -10.19
N GLU A 97 5.51 18.02 -9.91
CA GLU A 97 5.83 16.87 -10.75
C GLU A 97 4.60 15.97 -10.95
N PRO A 98 4.38 15.39 -12.16
CA PRO A 98 3.19 14.57 -12.40
C PRO A 98 3.05 13.38 -11.45
N TYR A 99 4.13 12.66 -11.19
CA TYR A 99 4.13 11.49 -10.31
C TYR A 99 4.39 11.89 -8.84
N GLY A 100 5.16 12.94 -8.57
CA GLY A 100 5.33 13.46 -7.21
C GLY A 100 4.20 14.39 -6.70
N GLN A 101 4.62 15.46 -6.07
CA GLN A 101 3.84 16.57 -5.51
C GLN A 101 3.31 17.50 -6.60
N TRP A 102 2.05 17.92 -6.51
CA TRP A 102 1.46 18.84 -7.49
C TRP A 102 1.50 20.32 -7.07
N SER A 103 2.10 20.60 -5.92
CA SER A 103 2.34 21.96 -5.44
C SER A 103 3.83 22.22 -5.38
N ALA A 104 4.27 23.37 -5.88
CA ALA A 104 5.65 23.82 -5.68
C ALA A 104 5.92 24.07 -4.19
N ASP A 105 7.14 23.77 -3.75
CA ASP A 105 7.58 23.87 -2.35
C ASP A 105 6.59 23.22 -1.36
N ALA A 106 6.04 22.07 -1.76
CA ALA A 106 4.98 21.43 -1.00
C ALA A 106 5.40 21.17 0.47
N PRO A 107 4.52 21.50 1.44
CA PRO A 107 4.82 21.31 2.85
C PRO A 107 4.89 19.83 3.21
N ALA A 108 5.46 19.54 4.38
CA ALA A 108 5.54 18.21 4.94
C ALA A 108 4.15 17.56 5.08
N GLY A 109 4.06 16.26 4.75
CA GLY A 109 2.79 15.53 4.72
C GLY A 109 2.05 15.57 3.37
N THR A 110 2.62 16.21 2.34
CA THR A 110 2.07 16.14 0.97
C THR A 110 2.36 14.76 0.36
N VAL A 111 1.39 14.21 -0.37
CA VAL A 111 1.43 12.86 -0.98
C VAL A 111 1.69 12.89 -2.50
N THR A 112 2.11 11.74 -3.05
CA THR A 112 2.41 11.48 -4.46
C THR A 112 1.27 10.73 -5.18
N ASP A 113 1.55 10.12 -6.33
CA ASP A 113 0.58 9.35 -7.10
C ASP A 113 0.19 8.04 -6.42
N ASP A 114 1.03 7.48 -5.55
CA ASP A 114 0.71 6.32 -4.72
C ASP A 114 -0.63 6.46 -4.01
N THR A 115 -0.85 7.62 -3.37
CA THR A 115 -2.12 7.92 -2.71
C THR A 115 -3.21 8.34 -3.69
N ARG A 116 -2.88 9.05 -4.79
CA ARG A 116 -3.89 9.42 -5.81
C ARG A 116 -4.49 8.20 -6.49
N HIS A 117 -3.72 7.14 -6.71
CA HIS A 117 -4.23 5.87 -7.22
C HIS A 117 -5.22 5.22 -6.25
N LYS A 118 -4.99 5.31 -4.94
CA LYS A 118 -5.96 4.87 -3.92
C LYS A 118 -7.25 5.69 -3.99
N MET A 119 -7.15 7.00 -4.24
CA MET A 119 -8.34 7.84 -4.44
C MET A 119 -9.19 7.34 -5.61
N VAL A 120 -8.57 6.93 -6.72
CA VAL A 120 -9.31 6.35 -7.86
C VAL A 120 -10.09 5.10 -7.45
N LEU A 121 -9.47 4.21 -6.66
CA LEU A 121 -10.16 3.02 -6.13
C LEU A 121 -11.32 3.40 -5.21
N ILE A 122 -11.10 4.30 -4.26
CA ILE A 122 -12.13 4.77 -3.32
C ILE A 122 -13.30 5.45 -4.06
N ASP A 123 -13.01 6.26 -5.07
CA ASP A 123 -14.04 6.91 -5.90
C ASP A 123 -14.86 5.90 -6.72
N THR A 124 -14.23 4.80 -7.15
CA THR A 124 -14.92 3.69 -7.80
C THR A 124 -15.93 3.03 -6.85
N LEU A 125 -15.53 2.80 -5.60
CA LEU A 125 -16.39 2.25 -4.56
C LEU A 125 -17.55 3.20 -4.21
N ARG A 126 -17.26 4.49 -3.97
CA ARG A 126 -18.27 5.54 -3.74
C ARG A 126 -19.30 5.58 -4.85
N THR A 127 -18.84 5.53 -6.10
CA THR A 127 -19.72 5.57 -7.28
C THR A 127 -20.60 4.32 -7.34
N SER A 128 -20.03 3.14 -7.12
CA SER A 128 -20.76 1.87 -7.13
C SER A 128 -21.86 1.84 -6.06
N GLN A 129 -21.56 2.32 -4.85
CA GLN A 129 -22.52 2.45 -3.75
C GLN A 129 -23.65 3.44 -4.07
N ARG A 130 -23.29 4.64 -4.55
CA ARG A 130 -24.27 5.68 -4.90
C ARG A 130 -25.24 5.24 -6.00
N LEU A 131 -24.74 4.49 -6.99
CA LEU A 131 -25.55 3.97 -8.09
C LEU A 131 -26.31 2.69 -7.72
N GLN A 132 -26.14 2.17 -6.48
CA GLN A 132 -26.68 0.87 -6.06
C GLN A 132 -26.38 -0.23 -7.08
N SER A 133 -25.19 -0.17 -7.67
CA SER A 133 -24.84 -1.06 -8.78
C SER A 133 -24.85 -2.51 -8.31
N SER A 134 -25.64 -3.34 -8.97
CA SER A 134 -25.61 -4.79 -8.77
C SER A 134 -24.29 -5.39 -9.22
N GLU A 135 -23.55 -4.72 -10.13
CA GLU A 135 -22.26 -5.20 -10.63
C GLU A 135 -21.10 -5.01 -9.63
N GLY A 136 -21.25 -4.12 -8.64
CA GLY A 136 -20.24 -3.89 -7.62
C GLY A 136 -18.93 -3.29 -8.16
N LEU A 137 -17.82 -3.55 -7.49
CA LEU A 137 -16.47 -3.14 -7.92
C LEU A 137 -15.98 -4.08 -9.04
N THR A 138 -15.91 -3.56 -10.27
CA THR A 138 -15.46 -4.33 -11.45
C THR A 138 -14.23 -3.70 -12.10
N ARG A 139 -13.51 -4.50 -12.89
CA ARG A 139 -12.39 -4.05 -13.72
C ARG A 139 -12.77 -2.87 -14.61
N ARG A 140 -13.96 -2.96 -15.22
CA ARG A 140 -14.55 -1.90 -16.04
C ARG A 140 -14.79 -0.63 -15.22
N ALA A 141 -15.43 -0.74 -14.06
CA ALA A 141 -15.72 0.42 -13.21
C ALA A 141 -14.45 1.16 -12.78
N LEU A 142 -13.38 0.41 -12.44
CA LEU A 142 -12.08 0.99 -12.09
C LEU A 142 -11.44 1.70 -13.30
N ALA A 143 -11.44 1.09 -14.48
CA ALA A 143 -10.95 1.73 -15.70
C ALA A 143 -11.70 3.04 -16.02
N GLU A 144 -13.03 3.06 -15.87
CA GLU A 144 -13.79 4.31 -16.05
C GLU A 144 -13.44 5.36 -14.98
N ALA A 145 -13.12 4.96 -13.75
CA ALA A 145 -12.73 5.90 -12.70
C ALA A 145 -11.40 6.59 -12.99
N TYR A 146 -10.42 5.89 -13.58
CA TYR A 146 -9.17 6.51 -14.05
C TYR A 146 -9.45 7.61 -15.09
N LEU A 147 -10.37 7.39 -16.03
CA LEU A 147 -10.72 8.41 -17.02
C LEU A 147 -11.44 9.62 -16.42
N ARG A 148 -12.20 9.42 -15.34
CA ARG A 148 -12.93 10.48 -14.63
C ARG A 148 -12.10 11.20 -13.57
N PHE A 149 -10.89 10.74 -13.26
CA PHE A 149 -10.10 11.36 -12.20
C PHE A 149 -9.81 12.84 -12.49
N ALA A 150 -9.50 13.18 -13.73
CA ALA A 150 -9.34 14.56 -14.20
C ALA A 150 -10.62 15.42 -14.14
N ASP A 151 -11.80 14.79 -13.95
CA ASP A 151 -13.07 15.50 -13.82
C ASP A 151 -13.34 16.04 -12.41
N ARG A 152 -12.54 15.62 -11.42
CA ARG A 152 -12.67 16.11 -10.04
C ARG A 152 -12.53 17.64 -9.98
N PRO A 153 -13.35 18.34 -9.18
CA PRO A 153 -13.38 19.82 -9.17
C PRO A 153 -12.01 20.45 -8.92
N GLU A 154 -11.27 19.94 -7.95
CA GLU A 154 -9.92 20.40 -7.57
C GLU A 154 -8.91 20.22 -8.72
N MET A 155 -9.01 19.14 -9.50
CA MET A 155 -8.13 18.88 -10.65
C MET A 155 -8.33 19.90 -11.75
N LYS A 156 -9.57 20.41 -11.90
CA LYS A 156 -9.93 21.43 -12.89
C LYS A 156 -9.69 22.85 -12.41
N SER A 157 -9.91 23.12 -11.12
CA SER A 157 -9.90 24.49 -10.59
C SER A 157 -8.53 24.97 -10.13
N THR A 158 -7.64 24.05 -9.77
CA THR A 158 -6.31 24.42 -9.26
C THR A 158 -5.35 24.69 -10.42
N ALA A 159 -4.68 25.84 -10.41
CA ALA A 159 -3.78 26.23 -11.48
C ALA A 159 -2.63 25.21 -11.64
N GLY A 160 -2.33 24.81 -12.87
CA GLY A 160 -1.28 23.84 -13.20
C GLY A 160 -1.70 22.36 -13.05
N TRP A 161 -2.65 22.05 -12.18
CA TRP A 161 -3.09 20.67 -11.92
C TRP A 161 -3.70 19.95 -13.12
N PRO A 162 -4.46 20.59 -14.04
CA PRO A 162 -4.99 19.89 -15.21
C PRO A 162 -3.89 19.23 -16.06
N ALA A 163 -2.77 19.92 -16.26
CA ALA A 163 -1.65 19.41 -17.06
C ALA A 163 -0.90 18.28 -16.31
N LEU A 164 -0.63 18.46 -15.01
CA LEU A 164 -0.02 17.41 -14.18
C LEU A 164 -0.90 16.15 -14.09
N CYS A 165 -2.21 16.33 -14.00
CA CYS A 165 -3.19 15.24 -14.02
C CYS A 165 -3.20 14.53 -15.36
N GLU A 166 -3.15 15.26 -16.48
CA GLU A 166 -3.06 14.67 -17.81
C GLU A 166 -1.77 13.85 -17.98
N ASP A 167 -0.63 14.38 -17.54
CA ASP A 167 0.66 13.70 -17.63
C ASP A 167 0.71 12.44 -16.76
N SER A 168 0.30 12.53 -15.49
CA SER A 168 0.34 11.42 -14.53
C SER A 168 -0.64 10.29 -14.89
N MET A 169 -1.82 10.63 -15.42
CA MET A 169 -2.84 9.65 -15.77
C MET A 169 -2.73 9.19 -17.23
N ARG A 170 -1.75 9.65 -18.01
CA ARG A 170 -1.67 9.40 -19.46
C ARG A 170 -1.65 7.91 -19.80
N GLU A 171 -0.68 7.17 -19.28
CA GLU A 171 -0.52 5.74 -19.58
C GLU A 171 -1.73 4.94 -19.06
N PHE A 172 -2.23 5.27 -17.86
CA PHE A 172 -3.45 4.69 -17.31
C PHE A 172 -4.67 5.00 -18.17
N GLY A 173 -4.77 6.19 -18.75
CA GLY A 173 -5.86 6.61 -19.61
C GLY A 173 -5.87 5.84 -20.93
N PHE A 174 -4.71 5.63 -21.55
CA PHE A 174 -4.58 4.78 -22.73
C PHE A 174 -5.03 3.34 -22.45
N ALA A 175 -4.53 2.75 -21.37
CA ALA A 175 -4.85 1.39 -20.96
C ALA A 175 -6.33 1.26 -20.54
N ALA A 176 -6.87 2.23 -19.79
CA ALA A 176 -8.28 2.24 -19.39
C ALA A 176 -9.22 2.31 -20.60
N ARG A 177 -8.95 3.17 -21.60
CA ARG A 177 -9.78 3.19 -22.82
C ARG A 177 -9.74 1.86 -23.56
N TRP A 178 -8.57 1.21 -23.62
CA TRP A 178 -8.46 -0.13 -24.17
C TRP A 178 -9.31 -1.15 -23.38
N GLU A 179 -9.27 -1.12 -22.06
CA GLU A 179 -10.12 -1.96 -21.21
C GLU A 179 -11.61 -1.74 -21.45
N LEU A 180 -12.01 -0.52 -21.81
CA LEU A 180 -13.40 -0.17 -22.11
C LEU A 180 -13.84 -0.51 -23.54
N GLY A 181 -12.96 -1.06 -24.36
CA GLY A 181 -13.27 -1.52 -25.72
C GLY A 181 -12.80 -0.59 -26.84
N GLU A 182 -12.20 0.56 -26.54
CA GLU A 182 -11.60 1.43 -27.57
C GLU A 182 -10.36 0.78 -28.17
N ARG A 183 -10.21 0.85 -29.49
CA ARG A 183 -9.12 0.19 -30.24
C ARG A 183 -8.40 1.12 -31.20
N ASP A 184 -8.74 2.41 -31.24
CA ASP A 184 -7.93 3.41 -31.94
C ASP A 184 -6.58 3.62 -31.22
N PRO A 185 -5.44 3.23 -31.83
CA PRO A 185 -4.13 3.33 -31.22
C PRO A 185 -3.66 4.77 -30.97
N ALA A 186 -4.36 5.79 -31.49
CA ALA A 186 -4.07 7.19 -31.17
C ALA A 186 -4.53 7.58 -29.76
N VAL A 187 -5.52 6.88 -29.19
CA VAL A 187 -6.16 7.26 -27.91
C VAL A 187 -6.32 6.10 -26.93
N ALA A 188 -6.08 4.85 -27.36
CA ALA A 188 -6.12 3.66 -26.52
C ALA A 188 -4.98 2.71 -26.88
N LEU A 189 -4.25 2.22 -25.87
CA LEU A 189 -3.12 1.30 -26.05
C LEU A 189 -3.31 0.09 -25.13
N PRO A 190 -2.86 -1.11 -25.54
CA PRO A 190 -3.00 -2.32 -24.71
C PRO A 190 -2.25 -2.16 -23.39
N PRO A 191 -2.83 -2.57 -22.24
CA PRO A 191 -2.14 -2.49 -20.94
C PRO A 191 -0.82 -3.25 -20.89
N SER A 192 -0.68 -4.31 -21.69
CA SER A 192 0.59 -5.06 -21.83
C SER A 192 1.76 -4.26 -22.41
N ARG A 193 1.52 -3.03 -22.90
CA ARG A 193 2.55 -2.08 -23.38
C ARG A 193 2.86 -1.01 -22.34
N MET A 194 2.02 -0.83 -21.33
CA MET A 194 2.21 0.15 -20.28
C MET A 194 3.60 -0.03 -19.67
N TRP A 195 4.38 1.05 -19.59
CA TRP A 195 5.75 1.03 -19.09
C TRP A 195 6.68 0.01 -19.78
N GLY A 196 6.52 -0.18 -21.09
CA GLY A 196 7.30 -1.15 -21.85
C GLY A 196 6.89 -2.60 -21.64
N GLY A 197 5.78 -2.85 -20.94
CA GLY A 197 5.30 -4.20 -20.60
C GLY A 197 5.95 -4.81 -19.37
N LEU A 198 6.71 -4.01 -18.59
CA LEU A 198 7.33 -4.42 -17.34
C LEU A 198 6.30 -4.60 -16.22
N GLY A 199 6.66 -5.39 -15.20
CA GLY A 199 5.80 -5.69 -14.06
C GLY A 199 5.81 -4.56 -13.04
N THR A 200 4.87 -3.62 -13.16
CA THR A 200 4.89 -2.36 -12.41
C THR A 200 4.36 -2.49 -10.98
N CYS A 201 4.75 -1.55 -10.11
CA CYS A 201 4.22 -1.41 -8.75
C CYS A 201 2.79 -0.85 -8.68
N CYS A 202 2.11 -0.60 -9.81
CA CYS A 202 0.81 0.06 -9.85
C CYS A 202 -0.25 -0.63 -8.98
N GLY A 203 -0.24 -1.96 -8.91
CA GLY A 203 -1.12 -2.70 -8.00
C GLY A 203 -0.77 -2.50 -6.52
N GLN A 204 0.51 -2.32 -6.18
CA GLN A 204 0.97 -2.02 -4.80
C GLN A 204 0.59 -0.60 -4.39
N MET A 205 0.47 0.32 -5.34
CA MET A 205 -0.05 1.67 -5.10
C MET A 205 -1.58 1.66 -4.94
N THR A 206 -2.29 1.01 -5.86
CA THR A 206 -3.74 1.16 -6.02
C THR A 206 -4.56 0.25 -5.12
N LEU A 207 -4.17 -1.02 -5.01
CA LEU A 207 -5.01 -2.11 -4.53
C LEU A 207 -4.93 -2.44 -3.02
N PRO A 208 -3.95 -1.99 -2.21
CA PRO A 208 -3.93 -2.31 -0.77
C PRO A 208 -5.25 -2.07 -0.01
N PRO A 209 -6.03 -1.00 -0.27
CA PRO A 209 -7.30 -0.79 0.41
C PRO A 209 -8.33 -1.91 0.19
N LEU A 210 -8.22 -2.71 -0.88
CA LEU A 210 -9.12 -3.84 -1.12
C LEU A 210 -9.10 -4.88 0.00
N ALA A 211 -7.98 -5.02 0.71
CA ALA A 211 -7.88 -5.94 1.84
C ALA A 211 -8.95 -5.67 2.91
N ALA A 212 -9.34 -4.41 3.10
CA ALA A 212 -10.35 -4.00 4.07
C ALA A 212 -11.77 -4.53 3.76
N ILE A 213 -12.02 -4.92 2.51
CA ILE A 213 -13.28 -5.50 2.05
C ILE A 213 -13.34 -7.00 2.39
N TYR A 214 -12.18 -7.65 2.55
CA TYR A 214 -12.03 -9.10 2.72
C TYR A 214 -11.19 -9.48 3.96
N PRO A 215 -11.41 -8.88 5.15
CA PRO A 215 -10.60 -9.18 6.33
C PRO A 215 -10.70 -10.67 6.68
N GLY A 216 -9.55 -11.33 6.84
CA GLY A 216 -9.48 -12.76 7.15
C GLY A 216 -9.75 -13.68 5.95
N GLU A 217 -10.00 -13.13 4.76
CA GLU A 217 -10.34 -13.89 3.54
C GLU A 217 -9.26 -13.69 2.45
N PRO A 218 -8.00 -14.14 2.67
CA PRO A 218 -6.88 -13.85 1.79
C PRO A 218 -7.07 -14.34 0.35
N ASP A 219 -7.69 -15.51 0.13
CA ASP A 219 -7.98 -16.04 -1.21
C ASP A 219 -8.94 -15.13 -2.00
N ARG A 220 -9.99 -14.60 -1.34
CA ARG A 220 -10.93 -13.68 -1.98
C ARG A 220 -10.29 -12.32 -2.25
N ALA A 221 -9.49 -11.83 -1.30
CA ALA A 221 -8.73 -10.60 -1.46
C ALA A 221 -7.76 -10.69 -2.65
N TYR A 222 -7.05 -11.83 -2.77
CA TYR A 222 -6.17 -12.14 -3.90
C TYR A 222 -6.94 -12.09 -5.22
N LEU A 223 -8.04 -12.85 -5.33
CA LEU A 223 -8.80 -12.95 -6.58
C LEU A 223 -9.41 -11.61 -6.99
N ALA A 224 -9.91 -10.82 -6.03
CA ALA A 224 -10.43 -9.49 -6.28
C ALA A 224 -9.34 -8.53 -6.79
N ALA A 225 -8.17 -8.52 -6.15
CA ALA A 225 -7.04 -7.72 -6.60
C ALA A 225 -6.56 -8.15 -8.00
N TYR A 226 -6.40 -9.47 -8.22
CA TYR A 226 -5.98 -10.03 -9.51
C TYR A 226 -6.93 -9.66 -10.65
N GLU A 227 -8.25 -9.69 -10.40
CA GLU A 227 -9.25 -9.34 -11.42
C GLU A 227 -9.22 -7.84 -11.78
N LEU A 228 -8.99 -6.98 -10.78
CA LEU A 228 -8.97 -5.53 -10.96
C LEU A 228 -7.66 -4.99 -11.53
N ALA A 229 -6.56 -5.71 -11.38
CA ALA A 229 -5.20 -5.33 -11.77
C ALA A 229 -4.97 -5.35 -13.29
N TRP A 230 -5.76 -4.60 -14.06
CA TRP A 230 -5.62 -4.53 -15.52
C TRP A 230 -4.36 -3.78 -15.97
N PHE A 231 -3.77 -2.96 -15.11
CA PHE A 231 -2.52 -2.23 -15.34
C PHE A 231 -1.26 -3.04 -14.97
N ASP A 232 -1.40 -4.18 -14.27
CA ASP A 232 -0.27 -5.00 -13.86
C ASP A 232 0.05 -6.05 -14.94
N ASN A 233 1.35 -6.20 -15.22
CA ASN A 233 1.85 -7.11 -16.26
C ASN A 233 2.70 -8.24 -15.69
N GLY A 234 2.73 -9.37 -16.40
CA GLY A 234 3.61 -10.50 -16.09
C GLY A 234 3.46 -11.02 -14.66
N GLU A 235 4.58 -11.17 -13.95
CA GLU A 235 4.58 -11.66 -12.57
C GLU A 235 4.01 -10.64 -11.56
N ALA A 236 4.01 -9.33 -11.87
CA ALA A 236 3.50 -8.30 -10.96
C ALA A 236 2.02 -8.51 -10.60
N LYS A 237 1.25 -9.11 -11.50
CA LYS A 237 -0.16 -9.42 -11.24
C LYS A 237 -0.36 -10.40 -10.09
N ASP A 238 0.49 -11.43 -10.01
CA ASP A 238 0.52 -12.38 -8.87
C ASP A 238 1.07 -11.71 -7.61
N LEU A 239 2.18 -10.97 -7.74
CA LEU A 239 2.83 -10.29 -6.62
C LEU A 239 1.88 -9.33 -5.92
N ASN A 240 1.24 -8.44 -6.68
CA ASN A 240 0.39 -7.39 -6.15
C ASN A 240 -0.91 -7.97 -5.55
N ALA A 241 -1.48 -9.00 -6.17
CA ALA A 241 -2.62 -9.72 -5.59
C ALA A 241 -2.26 -10.40 -4.25
N ALA A 242 -1.06 -10.98 -4.15
CA ALA A 242 -0.59 -11.59 -2.91
C ALA A 242 -0.29 -10.56 -1.80
N VAL A 243 0.19 -9.35 -2.15
CA VAL A 243 0.32 -8.24 -1.20
C VAL A 243 -1.03 -7.92 -0.54
N VAL A 244 -2.09 -7.81 -1.34
CA VAL A 244 -3.45 -7.56 -0.83
C VAL A 244 -3.94 -8.73 0.03
N ALA A 245 -3.65 -9.98 -0.34
CA ALA A 245 -3.97 -11.15 0.46
C ALA A 245 -3.28 -11.14 1.84
N GLY A 246 -2.00 -10.78 1.90
CA GLY A 246 -1.26 -10.62 3.15
C GLY A 246 -1.88 -9.56 4.05
N LEU A 247 -2.25 -8.41 3.49
CA LEU A 247 -2.98 -7.37 4.22
C LEU A 247 -4.33 -7.87 4.75
N ALA A 248 -5.08 -8.63 3.95
CA ALA A 248 -6.37 -9.20 4.38
C ALA A 248 -6.19 -10.15 5.57
N HIS A 249 -5.13 -10.96 5.56
CA HIS A 249 -4.74 -11.80 6.71
C HIS A 249 -4.38 -10.97 7.95
N ALA A 250 -3.61 -9.88 7.77
CA ALA A 250 -3.20 -9.02 8.87
C ALA A 250 -4.38 -8.32 9.57
N LEU A 251 -5.42 -7.94 8.82
CA LEU A 251 -6.59 -7.23 9.36
C LEU A 251 -7.47 -8.07 10.30
N ASP A 252 -7.40 -9.41 10.23
CA ASP A 252 -8.17 -10.34 11.07
C ASP A 252 -7.42 -10.77 12.35
N ARG A 253 -6.11 -10.50 12.43
CA ARG A 253 -5.24 -10.98 13.52
C ARG A 253 -4.60 -9.82 14.25
N PRO A 254 -5.30 -9.19 15.21
CA PRO A 254 -4.72 -8.09 15.97
C PRO A 254 -3.51 -8.59 16.77
N VAL A 255 -2.35 -7.99 16.50
CA VAL A 255 -1.16 -8.22 17.32
C VAL A 255 -0.99 -7.05 18.27
N PRO A 256 -0.95 -7.29 19.59
CA PRO A 256 -0.63 -6.25 20.56
C PRO A 256 0.76 -5.68 20.26
N ALA A 257 0.88 -4.35 20.22
CA ALA A 257 2.10 -3.63 19.85
C ALA A 257 3.24 -3.74 20.88
N ALA A 258 3.22 -4.70 21.80
CA ALA A 258 3.96 -4.62 23.05
C ALA A 258 5.47 -4.89 22.93
N GLU A 259 5.92 -5.78 22.04
CA GLU A 259 7.36 -6.16 21.98
C GLU A 259 7.84 -6.45 20.54
N PRO A 260 9.11 -6.09 20.17
CA PRO A 260 9.66 -6.31 18.82
C PRO A 260 9.58 -7.76 18.33
N ALA A 261 9.82 -8.73 19.21
CA ALA A 261 9.74 -10.15 18.85
C ALA A 261 8.32 -10.58 18.42
N ALA A 262 7.29 -10.06 19.10
CA ALA A 262 5.89 -10.35 18.75
C ALA A 262 5.50 -9.68 17.43
N ARG A 263 5.97 -8.44 17.19
CA ARG A 263 5.81 -7.75 15.91
C ARG A 263 6.46 -8.54 14.77
N HIS A 264 7.71 -8.93 14.94
CA HIS A 264 8.43 -9.69 13.93
C HIS A 264 7.78 -11.06 13.65
N ALA A 265 7.24 -11.74 14.67
CA ALA A 265 6.47 -12.97 14.47
C ALA A 265 5.20 -12.73 13.63
N ALA A 266 4.46 -11.65 13.92
CA ALA A 266 3.27 -11.26 13.16
C ALA A 266 3.58 -10.96 11.69
N TRP A 267 4.66 -10.22 11.47
CA TRP A 267 5.20 -9.93 10.14
C TRP A 267 5.50 -11.23 9.37
N ARG A 268 6.24 -12.17 9.97
CA ARG A 268 6.56 -13.45 9.31
C ARG A 268 5.32 -14.31 9.06
N GLU A 269 4.31 -14.23 9.93
CA GLU A 269 3.04 -14.90 9.71
C GLU A 269 2.30 -14.34 8.49
N MET A 270 2.30 -13.01 8.33
CA MET A 270 1.73 -12.34 7.18
C MET A 270 2.47 -12.73 5.88
N LEU A 271 3.81 -12.75 5.86
CA LEU A 271 4.58 -13.23 4.71
C LEU A 271 4.24 -14.69 4.37
N ALA A 272 4.11 -15.54 5.39
CA ALA A 272 3.71 -16.92 5.20
C ALA A 272 2.29 -17.03 4.62
N ALA A 273 1.37 -16.15 5.01
CA ALA A 273 0.03 -16.07 4.42
C ALA A 273 0.08 -15.66 2.94
N MET A 274 0.90 -14.67 2.57
CA MET A 274 1.12 -14.31 1.16
C MET A 274 1.61 -15.50 0.34
N LYS A 275 2.63 -16.23 0.82
CA LYS A 275 3.17 -17.41 0.12
C LYS A 275 2.16 -18.55 -0.04
N ARG A 276 1.35 -18.82 1.00
CA ARG A 276 0.34 -19.89 0.98
C ARG A 276 -0.89 -19.55 0.12
N THR A 277 -1.21 -18.27 -0.04
CA THR A 277 -2.38 -17.83 -0.81
C THR A 277 -2.05 -17.90 -2.30
N ASP A 278 -2.49 -18.97 -2.95
CA ASP A 278 -2.24 -19.23 -4.38
C ASP A 278 -3.47 -19.84 -5.09
N PRO A 279 -4.61 -19.13 -5.11
CA PRO A 279 -5.84 -19.67 -5.69
C PRO A 279 -5.74 -19.91 -7.21
N LEU A 280 -4.74 -19.33 -7.88
CA LEU A 280 -4.45 -19.53 -9.30
C LEU A 280 -3.31 -20.52 -9.57
N ARG A 281 -2.76 -21.15 -8.52
CA ARG A 281 -1.81 -22.26 -8.60
C ARG A 281 -0.52 -21.92 -9.35
N TYR A 282 -0.01 -20.70 -9.19
CA TYR A 282 1.28 -20.27 -9.74
C TYR A 282 2.45 -21.13 -9.25
N GLY A 283 2.37 -21.67 -8.03
CA GLY A 283 3.37 -22.58 -7.46
C GLY A 283 3.29 -24.02 -7.98
N GLU A 284 2.24 -24.37 -8.73
CA GLU A 284 2.09 -25.69 -9.34
C GLU A 284 2.44 -25.71 -10.83
N VAL A 285 2.89 -24.57 -11.38
CA VAL A 285 3.33 -24.47 -12.76
C VAL A 285 4.61 -25.29 -12.96
N GLU A 286 4.60 -26.20 -13.93
CA GLU A 286 5.72 -27.10 -14.19
C GLU A 286 7.02 -26.32 -14.47
N PHE A 287 8.13 -26.82 -13.92
CA PHE A 287 9.49 -26.26 -14.07
C PHE A 287 9.72 -24.86 -13.52
N MET A 288 8.75 -24.27 -12.83
CA MET A 288 8.83 -22.89 -12.35
C MET A 288 8.37 -22.79 -10.89
N ASP A 289 9.19 -22.21 -10.03
CA ASP A 289 8.68 -21.78 -8.72
C ASP A 289 7.79 -20.53 -8.88
N ARG A 290 6.96 -20.26 -7.88
CA ARG A 290 6.18 -19.01 -7.83
C ARG A 290 7.12 -17.82 -7.61
N ALA A 291 7.02 -16.80 -8.46
CA ALA A 291 7.85 -15.59 -8.39
C ALA A 291 7.78 -14.88 -7.03
N LEU A 292 6.58 -14.80 -6.45
CA LEU A 292 6.35 -14.29 -5.10
C LEU A 292 7.21 -15.00 -4.06
N SER A 293 7.17 -16.34 -4.04
CA SER A 293 7.87 -17.13 -3.04
C SER A 293 9.37 -16.95 -3.15
N ARG A 294 9.92 -16.99 -4.37
CA ARG A 294 11.34 -16.71 -4.62
C ARG A 294 11.75 -15.31 -4.16
N SER A 295 10.91 -14.31 -4.40
CA SER A 295 11.21 -12.92 -4.06
C SER A 295 11.23 -12.71 -2.54
N ILE A 296 10.24 -13.23 -1.82
CA ILE A 296 10.21 -13.19 -0.35
C ILE A 296 11.40 -13.96 0.26
N ASP A 297 11.69 -15.16 -0.25
CA ASP A 297 12.80 -15.97 0.25
C ASP A 297 14.14 -15.30 -0.02
N ARG A 298 14.31 -14.69 -1.20
CA ARG A 298 15.51 -13.92 -1.52
C ARG A 298 15.64 -12.71 -0.59
N ALA A 299 14.60 -11.91 -0.41
CA ALA A 299 14.63 -10.73 0.46
C ALA A 299 14.98 -11.08 1.91
N THR A 300 14.42 -12.18 2.43
CA THR A 300 14.75 -12.69 3.77
C THR A 300 16.23 -13.07 3.86
N ALA A 301 16.74 -13.81 2.86
CA ALA A 301 18.15 -14.18 2.81
C ALA A 301 19.06 -12.95 2.72
N LEU A 302 18.68 -11.91 1.96
CA LEU A 302 19.43 -10.66 1.87
C LEU A 302 19.60 -9.97 3.23
N ALA A 303 18.51 -9.91 4.02
CA ALA A 303 18.56 -9.32 5.36
C ALA A 303 19.52 -10.08 6.30
N GLU A 304 19.60 -11.42 6.16
CA GLU A 304 20.55 -12.25 6.91
C GLU A 304 21.99 -12.08 6.40
N GLU A 305 22.20 -12.11 5.08
CA GLU A 305 23.49 -11.93 4.40
C GLU A 305 24.11 -10.56 4.66
N ALA A 306 23.31 -9.55 5.02
CA ALA A 306 23.78 -8.23 5.39
C ALA A 306 24.53 -8.20 6.73
N GLU A 307 24.42 -9.24 7.56
CA GLU A 307 25.13 -9.37 8.84
C GLU A 307 24.99 -8.14 9.77
N GLY A 308 23.80 -7.53 9.77
CA GLY A 308 23.49 -6.35 10.57
C GLY A 308 24.01 -5.03 10.01
N SER A 309 24.53 -4.99 8.77
CA SER A 309 24.93 -3.74 8.12
C SER A 309 23.90 -3.25 7.08
N PRO A 310 23.29 -2.07 7.27
CA PRO A 310 22.34 -1.53 6.29
C PRO A 310 23.01 -1.19 4.95
N GLY A 311 24.22 -0.62 4.96
CA GLY A 311 24.93 -0.29 3.72
C GLY A 311 25.30 -1.54 2.91
N ARG A 312 25.64 -2.66 3.57
CA ARG A 312 25.79 -3.95 2.89
C ARG A 312 24.47 -4.47 2.34
N LEU A 313 23.38 -4.34 3.10
CA LEU A 313 22.04 -4.72 2.63
C LEU A 313 21.66 -3.98 1.34
N TYR A 314 21.93 -2.68 1.27
CA TYR A 314 21.67 -1.86 0.09
C TYR A 314 22.39 -2.41 -1.14
N GLY A 315 23.70 -2.67 -1.04
CA GLY A 315 24.48 -3.22 -2.15
C GLY A 315 24.02 -4.63 -2.56
N LEU A 316 23.52 -5.43 -1.61
CA LEU A 316 22.97 -6.75 -1.89
C LEU A 316 21.61 -6.70 -2.62
N ILE A 317 20.74 -5.76 -2.26
CA ILE A 317 19.46 -5.53 -2.96
C ILE A 317 19.73 -5.11 -4.41
N GLU A 318 20.63 -4.13 -4.61
CA GLU A 318 21.01 -3.64 -5.95
C GLU A 318 21.66 -4.72 -6.82
N ALA A 319 22.40 -5.65 -6.22
CA ALA A 319 22.96 -6.79 -6.92
C ALA A 319 21.89 -7.83 -7.31
N ALA A 320 20.82 -7.95 -6.51
CA ALA A 320 19.73 -8.89 -6.76
C ALA A 320 18.70 -8.35 -7.75
N CYS A 321 18.51 -7.03 -7.81
CA CYS A 321 17.55 -6.35 -8.66
C CYS A 321 18.19 -5.09 -9.27
N PRO A 322 18.36 -5.01 -10.60
CA PRO A 322 18.92 -3.81 -11.25
C PRO A 322 18.10 -2.55 -10.97
N ARG A 323 18.79 -1.43 -10.70
CA ARG A 323 18.20 -0.13 -10.33
C ARG A 323 17.42 0.56 -11.45
N ASP A 324 17.70 0.22 -12.71
CA ASP A 324 17.09 0.86 -13.89
C ASP A 324 15.56 0.81 -13.87
N HIS A 325 15.00 -0.13 -13.09
CA HIS A 325 13.57 -0.33 -12.89
C HIS A 325 13.22 -0.53 -11.41
N ALA A 326 13.76 0.32 -10.52
CA ALA A 326 13.47 0.26 -9.08
C ALA A 326 11.97 0.37 -8.72
N TRP A 327 11.16 0.87 -9.65
CA TRP A 327 9.70 0.97 -9.59
C TRP A 327 8.94 -0.32 -9.97
N GLU A 328 9.64 -1.41 -10.33
CA GLU A 328 8.98 -2.70 -10.58
C GLU A 328 8.46 -3.32 -9.28
N ALA A 329 7.29 -3.96 -9.35
CA ALA A 329 6.63 -4.59 -8.19
C ALA A 329 7.54 -5.57 -7.46
N LYS A 330 8.38 -6.31 -8.21
CA LYS A 330 9.32 -7.26 -7.63
C LYS A 330 10.46 -6.57 -6.89
N PHE A 331 10.98 -5.46 -7.43
CA PHE A 331 12.05 -4.70 -6.80
C PHE A 331 11.55 -4.19 -5.45
N LEU A 332 10.43 -3.47 -5.44
CA LEU A 332 9.82 -2.93 -4.22
C LEU A 332 9.44 -4.02 -3.21
N LEU A 333 8.93 -5.17 -3.68
CA LEU A 333 8.65 -6.29 -2.79
C LEU A 333 9.93 -6.79 -2.10
N ILE A 334 11.01 -6.99 -2.86
CA ILE A 334 12.28 -7.47 -2.31
C ILE A 334 12.86 -6.46 -1.33
N GLU A 335 12.88 -5.19 -1.73
CA GLU A 335 13.36 -4.08 -0.91
C GLU A 335 12.60 -3.98 0.41
N ALA A 336 11.27 -3.86 0.35
CA ALA A 336 10.43 -3.68 1.52
C ALA A 336 10.50 -4.90 2.46
N VAL A 337 10.46 -6.12 1.92
CA VAL A 337 10.59 -7.34 2.75
C VAL A 337 11.97 -7.41 3.41
N ALA A 338 13.04 -7.07 2.69
CA ALA A 338 14.40 -7.09 3.22
C ALA A 338 14.57 -6.09 4.38
N PHE A 339 14.03 -4.87 4.26
CA PHE A 339 14.09 -3.88 5.36
C PHE A 339 13.24 -4.27 6.56
N ALA A 340 12.06 -4.86 6.35
CA ALA A 340 11.22 -5.36 7.43
C ALA A 340 11.87 -6.53 8.18
N GLU A 341 12.49 -7.48 7.46
CA GLU A 341 13.25 -8.59 8.05
C GLU A 341 14.50 -8.08 8.80
N PHE A 342 15.25 -7.16 8.20
CA PHE A 342 16.45 -6.58 8.80
C PHE A 342 16.16 -5.85 10.12
N SER A 343 15.03 -5.13 10.18
CA SER A 343 14.66 -4.31 11.33
C SER A 343 14.07 -5.10 12.51
N ARG A 344 13.85 -6.42 12.36
CA ARG A 344 13.50 -7.35 13.45
C ARG A 344 12.38 -6.88 14.39
N GLY A 345 11.32 -6.31 13.81
CA GLY A 345 10.16 -5.84 14.58
C GLY A 345 10.23 -4.38 15.03
N GLU A 346 11.14 -3.59 14.48
CA GLU A 346 11.14 -2.11 14.55
C GLU A 346 10.59 -1.52 13.24
N PRO A 347 9.27 -1.28 13.11
CA PRO A 347 8.63 -1.00 11.83
C PRO A 347 9.03 0.35 11.24
N LEU A 348 9.12 1.40 12.08
CA LEU A 348 9.52 2.72 11.63
C LEU A 348 11.00 2.79 11.24
N ALA A 349 11.83 1.90 11.80
CA ALA A 349 13.23 1.76 11.37
C ALA A 349 13.30 1.20 9.95
N ALA A 350 12.46 0.20 9.62
CA ALA A 350 12.38 -0.34 8.25
C ALA A 350 11.98 0.74 7.24
N ILE A 351 11.00 1.58 7.57
CA ILE A 351 10.61 2.73 6.73
C ILE A 351 11.80 3.70 6.58
N HIS A 352 12.49 4.04 7.67
CA HIS A 352 13.65 4.93 7.61
C HIS A 352 14.77 4.38 6.72
N LEU A 353 15.02 3.06 6.77
CA LEU A 353 15.99 2.40 5.89
C LEU A 353 15.57 2.46 4.42
N ALA A 354 14.28 2.33 4.11
CA ALA A 354 13.78 2.52 2.74
C ALA A 354 14.02 3.94 2.23
N LEU A 355 13.77 4.96 3.06
CA LEU A 355 14.08 6.35 2.70
C LEU A 355 15.58 6.54 2.45
N ASP A 356 16.43 5.97 3.30
CA ASP A 356 17.89 6.09 3.22
C ASP A 356 18.51 5.31 2.05
N PHE A 357 17.87 4.21 1.64
CA PHE A 357 18.26 3.45 0.46
C PHE A 357 18.16 4.32 -0.81
N GLY A 358 17.12 5.15 -0.87
CA GLY A 358 16.76 5.96 -2.03
C GLY A 358 15.93 5.17 -3.04
N GLU A 359 15.87 5.65 -4.28
CA GLU A 359 15.03 5.11 -5.37
C GLU A 359 13.55 5.49 -5.25
N ASP A 360 12.65 4.56 -5.59
CA ASP A 360 11.19 4.67 -5.52
C ASP A 360 10.71 4.50 -4.06
N CYS A 361 11.23 5.37 -3.20
CA CYS A 361 11.15 5.19 -1.76
C CYS A 361 9.80 5.61 -1.16
N ASP A 362 8.98 6.40 -1.86
CA ASP A 362 7.57 6.61 -1.50
C ASP A 362 6.73 5.36 -1.70
N SER A 363 6.91 4.66 -2.83
CA SER A 363 6.25 3.37 -3.05
C SER A 363 6.70 2.31 -2.04
N ALA A 364 8.01 2.23 -1.75
CA ALA A 364 8.53 1.31 -0.74
C ALA A 364 7.99 1.65 0.67
N ALA A 365 8.05 2.93 1.06
CA ALA A 365 7.61 3.38 2.37
C ALA A 365 6.10 3.24 2.58
N GLN A 366 5.27 3.50 1.56
CA GLN A 366 3.82 3.31 1.68
C GLN A 366 3.42 1.83 1.72
N LEU A 367 4.16 0.96 1.03
CA LEU A 367 3.93 -0.48 1.11
C LEU A 367 4.25 -1.01 2.52
N LEU A 368 5.42 -0.65 3.06
CA LEU A 368 5.80 -0.92 4.45
C LEU A 368 4.78 -0.36 5.44
N GLY A 369 4.40 0.90 5.25
CA GLY A 369 3.41 1.59 6.06
C GLY A 369 2.04 0.88 6.04
N SER A 370 1.58 0.42 4.87
CA SER A 370 0.33 -0.34 4.74
C SER A 370 0.37 -1.62 5.56
N TRP A 371 1.45 -2.41 5.44
CA TRP A 371 1.62 -3.66 6.18
C TRP A 371 1.68 -3.44 7.68
N PHE A 372 2.52 -2.51 8.13
CA PHE A 372 2.71 -2.24 9.55
C PHE A 372 1.49 -1.57 10.17
N GLY A 373 0.81 -0.71 9.42
CA GLY A 373 -0.46 -0.13 9.83
C GLY A 373 -1.56 -1.17 10.00
N ALA A 374 -1.67 -2.13 9.08
CA ALA A 374 -2.60 -3.24 9.21
C ALA A 374 -2.28 -4.11 10.44
N LEU A 375 -1.00 -4.45 10.65
CA LEU A 375 -0.54 -5.31 11.75
C LEU A 375 -0.60 -4.64 13.13
N TYR A 376 -0.28 -3.35 13.23
CA TYR A 376 -0.03 -2.67 14.51
C TYR A 376 -0.96 -1.48 14.79
N GLY A 377 -1.78 -1.08 13.83
CA GLY A 377 -2.75 0.00 13.96
C GLY A 377 -2.15 1.40 13.72
N PRO A 378 -2.99 2.44 13.69
CA PRO A 378 -2.57 3.79 13.34
C PRO A 378 -1.65 4.43 14.38
N GLU A 379 -1.75 4.01 15.65
CA GLU A 379 -0.92 4.54 16.75
C GLU A 379 0.57 4.15 16.65
N LEU A 380 0.92 3.24 15.72
CA LEU A 380 2.31 3.00 15.35
C LEU A 380 2.98 4.29 14.83
N PHE A 381 2.24 5.12 14.10
CA PHE A 381 2.76 6.31 13.45
C PHE A 381 2.65 7.53 14.38
N PRO A 382 3.73 8.33 14.53
CA PRO A 382 3.71 9.51 15.38
C PRO A 382 2.55 10.44 15.05
N GLU A 383 1.83 10.90 16.08
CA GLU A 383 0.66 11.77 15.93
C GLU A 383 0.92 13.04 15.08
N PRO A 384 2.08 13.73 15.19
CA PRO A 384 2.39 14.85 14.30
C PRO A 384 2.38 14.48 12.82
N MET A 385 2.87 13.29 12.46
CA MET A 385 2.88 12.83 11.07
C MET A 385 1.46 12.55 10.57
N ARG A 386 0.67 11.82 11.37
CA ARG A 386 -0.73 11.52 11.04
C ARG A 386 -1.55 12.79 10.81
N ARG A 387 -1.40 13.79 11.69
CA ARG A 387 -2.09 15.08 11.54
C ARG A 387 -1.64 15.84 10.29
N ALA A 388 -0.34 15.84 9.99
CA ALA A 388 0.18 16.54 8.82
C ALA A 388 -0.39 15.96 7.51
N VAL A 389 -0.41 14.63 7.37
CA VAL A 389 -0.94 13.99 6.16
C VAL A 389 -2.46 14.13 6.04
N GLU A 390 -3.23 13.97 7.11
CA GLU A 390 -4.69 14.16 7.08
C GLU A 390 -5.04 15.61 6.70
N ALA A 391 -4.32 16.58 7.28
CA ALA A 391 -4.50 17.99 6.93
C ALA A 391 -4.21 18.26 5.45
N ARG A 392 -3.19 17.60 4.88
CA ARG A 392 -2.81 17.77 3.48
C ARG A 392 -3.77 17.09 2.53
N LEU A 393 -4.20 15.87 2.81
CA LEU A 393 -5.27 15.20 2.08
C LEU A 393 -6.54 16.03 2.00
N GLY A 394 -6.96 16.61 3.13
CA GLY A 394 -8.15 17.46 3.18
C GLY A 394 -7.98 18.77 2.40
N ALA A 395 -6.80 19.40 2.50
CA ALA A 395 -6.56 20.68 1.86
C ALA A 395 -6.28 20.58 0.35
N ASP A 396 -5.58 19.55 -0.10
CA ASP A 396 -5.23 19.35 -1.51
C ASP A 396 -6.36 18.65 -2.27
N TYR A 397 -6.90 17.58 -1.70
CA TYR A 397 -7.79 16.65 -2.42
C TYR A 397 -9.20 16.56 -1.85
N ARG A 398 -9.48 17.25 -0.73
CA ARG A 398 -10.75 17.14 0.01
C ARG A 398 -11.06 15.70 0.45
N GLU A 399 -10.00 14.94 0.72
CA GLU A 399 -10.10 13.56 1.17
C GLU A 399 -9.95 13.48 2.70
N SER A 400 -10.46 12.39 3.29
CA SER A 400 -10.28 12.06 4.70
C SER A 400 -10.17 10.55 4.86
N LEU A 401 -9.22 10.11 5.68
CA LEU A 401 -9.03 8.69 5.94
C LEU A 401 -10.23 8.06 6.66
N ALA A 402 -10.88 8.81 7.57
CA ALA A 402 -12.10 8.35 8.23
C ALA A 402 -13.24 8.07 7.22
N GLU A 403 -13.33 8.91 6.18
CA GLU A 403 -14.31 8.70 5.11
C GLU A 403 -13.95 7.47 4.26
N TRP A 404 -12.67 7.23 3.98
CA TRP A 404 -12.23 6.04 3.25
C TRP A 404 -12.54 4.76 4.01
N VAL A 405 -12.30 4.73 5.33
CA VAL A 405 -12.69 3.61 6.20
C VAL A 405 -14.19 3.35 6.08
N ARG A 406 -15.02 4.40 6.14
CA ARG A 406 -16.47 4.26 6.00
C ARG A 406 -16.88 3.65 4.66
N VAL A 407 -16.32 4.16 3.55
CA VAL A 407 -16.58 3.63 2.20
C VAL A 407 -16.22 2.15 2.11
N LEU A 408 -15.06 1.75 2.65
CA LEU A 408 -14.61 0.36 2.64
C LEU A 408 -15.50 -0.54 3.53
N ALA A 409 -15.89 -0.06 4.71
CA ALA A 409 -16.79 -0.78 5.61
C ALA A 409 -18.18 -0.98 4.99
N ASP A 410 -18.71 0.02 4.28
CA ASP A 410 -19.96 -0.09 3.51
C ASP A 410 -19.84 -1.11 2.37
N ALA A 411 -18.70 -1.11 1.65
CA ALA A 411 -18.45 -2.10 0.59
C ALA A 411 -18.38 -3.52 1.15
N ARG A 412 -17.72 -3.72 2.31
CA ARG A 412 -17.67 -4.99 3.03
C ARG A 412 -19.06 -5.50 3.41
N ARG A 413 -19.91 -4.64 3.99
CA ARG A 413 -21.31 -4.99 4.34
C ARG A 413 -22.15 -5.35 3.10
N GLY A 414 -21.96 -4.63 2.00
CA GLY A 414 -22.67 -4.92 0.75
C GLY A 414 -22.38 -6.31 0.15
N LEU A 415 -21.27 -6.95 0.54
CA LEU A 415 -20.95 -8.33 0.16
C LEU A 415 -21.60 -9.37 1.07
N THR A 416 -21.86 -9.08 2.34
CA THR A 416 -22.47 -10.03 3.28
C THR A 416 -23.98 -10.16 3.10
N ASP A 417 -24.62 -9.12 2.55
CA ASP A 417 -26.06 -9.09 2.31
C ASP A 417 -26.49 -9.72 0.97
N ARG A 418 -25.51 -10.19 0.17
CA ARG A 418 -25.71 -10.88 -1.12
C ARG A 418 -25.35 -12.35 -0.98
#